data_AF-S8C9U0-F1
#
_entry.id   AF-S8C9U0-F1
#
_cell.length_a   1.000
_cell.length_b   1.000
_cell.length_c   1.000
_cell.angle_alpha   90.00
_cell.angle_beta   90.00
_cell.angle_gamma   90.00
#
_symmetry.space_group_name_H-M   'P 1'
#
loop_
_entity.id
_entity.type
_entity.pdbx_description
1 polymer ?
#
loop_
_entity_poly.entity_id
_entity_poly.type
_entity_poly.pdbx_seq_one_letter_code
_entity_poly.pdbx_strand_id
1 'polypeptide(L)'
;LRSPHFRICYDRQRSTLSDRPAPLAYYKSLIDQGKLQHDSYQEKVALELDNLLNGLVQYEKDMEKYYSDLSKWEETRESERKRLLLQEAETKQGGGGLTNANKPGNFFRRWMSRKNDNVEPGVGKWVSYLNRERKLDSLVGKRPKTPQSPKGLYIYGNVGSGKTMLMDMFYAATEGVVQHRRRLHFHEAMLEIHDLMHKLWKSQELEKSNQSSIFDWVVNLPFDTRIKQWLVEEERYKQEMNMKNILPAVADKFLVDIQGRKKGAAILCFDEIQ
;
A
#
# COMPACT_ATOMS: atom_id res chain seq x y z
N LEU A 1 -30.42 15.32 -21.07
CA LEU A 1 -29.87 15.06 -19.71
C LEU A 1 -29.25 13.67 -19.73
N ARG A 2 -27.95 13.62 -19.42
CA ARG A 2 -27.03 12.49 -19.63
C ARG A 2 -27.40 11.27 -18.76
N SER A 3 -27.36 10.07 -19.35
CA SER A 3 -26.42 8.99 -19.00
C SER A 3 -26.79 7.71 -19.75
N PRO A 4 -25.87 7.09 -20.49
CA PRO A 4 -25.83 5.65 -20.58
C PRO A 4 -24.55 5.15 -19.90
N HIS A 5 -24.73 4.34 -18.86
CA HIS A 5 -23.68 3.50 -18.32
C HIS A 5 -23.19 2.52 -19.41
N PHE A 6 -22.18 2.93 -20.18
CA PHE A 6 -21.35 1.98 -20.93
C PHE A 6 -20.38 1.33 -19.96
N ARG A 7 -20.81 0.24 -19.33
CA ARG A 7 -19.89 -0.76 -18.76
C ARG A 7 -19.55 -1.73 -19.89
N ILE A 8 -18.41 -1.54 -20.53
CA ILE A 8 -17.82 -2.58 -21.35
C ILE A 8 -17.15 -3.57 -20.37
N CYS A 9 -17.92 -4.57 -19.95
CA CYS A 9 -17.37 -5.73 -19.28
C CYS A 9 -16.61 -6.57 -20.33
N TYR A 10 -15.29 -6.44 -20.38
CA TYR A 10 -14.46 -7.46 -21.02
C TYR A 10 -14.47 -8.69 -20.11
N ASP A 11 -15.39 -9.61 -20.38
CA ASP A 11 -15.30 -10.97 -19.88
C ASP A 11 -14.09 -11.63 -20.58
N ARG A 12 -12.94 -11.60 -19.91
CA ARG A 12 -11.68 -12.10 -20.46
C ARG A 12 -11.41 -13.47 -19.86
N GLN A 13 -11.80 -14.48 -20.64
CA GLN A 13 -11.30 -15.85 -20.50
C GLN A 13 -9.79 -15.78 -20.24
N ARG A 14 -9.34 -16.40 -19.13
CA ARG A 14 -7.92 -16.52 -18.79
C ARG A 14 -7.22 -17.32 -19.88
N SER A 15 -6.68 -16.64 -20.89
CA SER A 15 -5.72 -17.24 -21.81
C SER A 15 -4.44 -17.54 -21.04
N THR A 16 -3.98 -18.77 -21.18
CA THR A 16 -2.74 -19.29 -20.58
C THR A 16 -1.54 -18.40 -20.91
N LEU A 17 -0.72 -18.16 -19.88
CA LEU A 17 0.48 -17.32 -19.69
C LEU A 17 1.55 -17.19 -20.82
N SER A 18 1.37 -17.69 -22.05
CA SER A 18 2.48 -17.87 -22.99
C SER A 18 2.30 -17.37 -24.43
N ASP A 19 1.09 -17.03 -24.90
CA ASP A 19 0.87 -16.94 -26.36
C ASP A 19 0.94 -15.53 -26.94
N ARG A 20 1.18 -14.49 -26.13
CA ARG A 20 1.24 -13.12 -26.66
C ARG A 20 2.66 -12.75 -27.08
N PRO A 21 2.87 -12.38 -28.35
CA PRO A 21 4.17 -11.95 -28.82
C PRO A 21 4.59 -10.67 -28.10
N ALA A 22 5.90 -10.58 -27.82
CA ALA A 22 6.56 -9.35 -27.40
C ALA A 22 6.20 -8.17 -28.33
N PRO A 23 6.16 -6.92 -27.83
CA PRO A 23 5.79 -5.75 -28.64
C PRO A 23 6.60 -5.65 -29.94
N LEU A 24 7.93 -5.80 -29.87
CA LEU A 24 8.79 -5.75 -31.05
C LEU A 24 8.50 -6.89 -32.04
N ALA A 25 8.30 -8.10 -31.56
CA ALA A 25 7.98 -9.26 -32.39
C ALA A 25 6.62 -9.10 -33.08
N TYR A 26 5.62 -8.59 -32.35
CA TYR A 26 4.31 -8.31 -32.90
C TYR A 26 4.36 -7.20 -33.96
N TYR A 27 5.08 -6.11 -33.68
CA TYR A 27 5.31 -5.02 -34.64
C TYR A 27 5.93 -5.52 -35.95
N LYS A 28 6.99 -6.33 -35.88
CA LYS A 28 7.64 -6.95 -37.05
C LYS A 28 6.67 -7.85 -37.82
N SER A 29 5.87 -8.65 -37.11
CA SER A 29 4.88 -9.52 -37.75
C SER A 29 3.82 -8.74 -38.55
N LEU A 30 3.46 -7.53 -38.12
CA LEU A 30 2.52 -6.68 -38.85
C LEU A 30 3.13 -6.12 -40.15
N ILE A 31 4.44 -5.86 -40.14
CA ILE A 31 5.19 -5.44 -41.33
C ILE A 31 5.28 -6.61 -42.33
N ASP A 32 5.64 -7.80 -41.85
CA ASP A 32 5.75 -9.00 -42.70
C ASP A 32 4.40 -9.37 -43.34
N GLN A 33 3.29 -9.13 -42.64
CA GLN A 33 1.93 -9.31 -43.15
C GLN A 33 1.48 -8.19 -44.11
N GLY A 34 2.28 -7.13 -44.31
CA GLY A 34 1.93 -5.97 -45.12
C GLY A 34 0.82 -5.09 -44.52
N LYS A 35 0.48 -5.27 -43.23
CA LYS A 35 -0.53 -4.47 -42.52
C LYS A 35 0.01 -3.13 -42.05
N LEU A 36 1.33 -3.01 -41.95
CA LEU A 36 2.01 -1.81 -41.46
C LEU A 36 3.24 -1.52 -42.32
N GLN A 37 3.45 -0.25 -42.63
CA GLN A 37 4.69 0.20 -43.26
C GLN A 37 5.80 0.30 -42.20
N HIS A 38 7.00 -0.17 -42.53
CA HIS A 38 8.14 -0.04 -41.62
C HIS A 38 8.48 1.43 -41.34
N ASP A 39 8.56 1.74 -40.05
CA ASP A 39 9.04 3.02 -39.53
C ASP A 39 10.13 2.76 -38.46
N SER A 40 11.32 3.35 -38.67
CA SER A 40 12.47 3.20 -37.77
C SER A 40 12.24 3.75 -36.36
N TYR A 41 11.41 4.78 -36.20
CA TYR A 41 11.10 5.36 -34.90
C TYR A 41 10.11 4.48 -34.13
N GLN A 42 9.10 3.96 -34.82
CA GLN A 42 8.15 3.03 -34.21
C GLN A 42 8.85 1.72 -33.80
N GLU A 43 9.79 1.22 -34.60
CA GLU A 43 10.58 0.03 -34.22
C GLU A 43 11.41 0.28 -32.96
N LYS A 44 12.05 1.45 -32.83
CA LYS A 44 12.78 1.84 -31.61
C LYS A 44 11.86 1.89 -30.39
N VAL A 45 10.67 2.49 -30.52
CA VAL A 45 9.70 2.53 -29.42
C VAL A 45 9.23 1.12 -29.07
N ALA A 46 8.98 0.26 -30.05
CA ALA A 46 8.60 -1.12 -29.82
C ALA A 46 9.70 -1.92 -29.09
N LEU A 47 10.96 -1.66 -29.38
CA LEU A 47 12.11 -2.23 -28.65
C LEU A 47 12.15 -1.76 -27.19
N GLU A 48 11.96 -0.46 -26.93
CA GLU A 48 11.92 0.06 -25.55
C GLU A 48 10.72 -0.50 -24.75
N LEU A 49 9.56 -0.68 -25.40
CA LEU A 49 8.40 -1.31 -24.80
C LEU A 49 8.66 -2.79 -24.46
N ASP A 50 9.44 -3.49 -25.28
CA ASP A 50 9.85 -4.87 -25.02
C ASP A 50 10.84 -4.95 -23.84
N ASN A 51 11.81 -4.05 -23.78
CA ASN A 51 12.72 -3.92 -22.62
C ASN A 51 11.95 -3.64 -21.32
N LEU A 52 10.96 -2.75 -21.38
CA LEU A 52 10.07 -2.48 -20.24
C LEU A 52 9.28 -3.72 -19.84
N LEU A 53 8.70 -4.45 -20.79
CA LEU A 53 7.95 -5.68 -20.51
C LEU A 53 8.81 -6.72 -19.80
N ASN A 54 10.05 -6.93 -20.26
CA ASN A 54 11.00 -7.82 -19.62
C ASN A 54 11.34 -7.38 -18.18
N GLY A 55 11.52 -6.08 -17.96
CA GLY A 55 11.69 -5.53 -16.62
C GLY A 55 10.48 -5.76 -15.70
N LEU A 56 9.26 -5.67 -16.25
CA LEU A 56 8.02 -5.91 -15.51
C LEU A 56 7.86 -7.38 -15.10
N VAL A 57 8.30 -8.34 -15.93
CA VAL A 57 8.27 -9.77 -15.57
C VAL A 57 9.09 -10.04 -14.30
N GLN A 58 10.29 -9.47 -14.21
CA GLN A 58 11.12 -9.63 -13.02
C GLN A 58 10.53 -8.86 -11.84
N TYR A 59 10.06 -7.63 -12.08
CA TYR A 59 9.48 -6.78 -11.04
C TYR A 59 8.22 -7.39 -10.41
N GLU A 60 7.37 -8.08 -11.19
CA GLU A 60 6.20 -8.80 -10.67
C GLU A 60 6.62 -9.83 -9.61
N LYS A 61 7.63 -10.66 -9.91
CA LYS A 61 8.16 -11.69 -9.00
C LYS A 61 8.76 -11.06 -7.73
N ASP A 62 9.50 -9.97 -7.90
CA ASP A 62 10.11 -9.25 -6.78
C ASP A 62 9.03 -8.63 -5.87
N MET A 63 7.95 -8.11 -6.45
CA MET A 63 6.80 -7.57 -5.71
C MET A 63 6.01 -8.65 -4.98
N GLU A 64 5.79 -9.82 -5.60
CA GLU A 64 5.15 -10.96 -4.92
C GLU A 64 5.96 -11.41 -3.69
N LYS A 65 7.28 -11.53 -3.85
CA LYS A 65 8.20 -11.83 -2.75
C LYS A 65 8.13 -10.75 -1.67
N TYR A 66 8.19 -9.48 -2.07
CA TYR A 66 8.08 -8.34 -1.16
C TYR A 66 6.80 -8.38 -0.31
N TYR A 67 5.63 -8.60 -0.92
CA TYR A 67 4.37 -8.70 -0.17
C TYR A 67 4.27 -9.96 0.69
N SER A 68 5.00 -11.04 0.36
CA SER A 68 5.12 -12.22 1.21
C SER A 68 5.94 -11.90 2.46
N ASP A 69 7.11 -11.31 2.26
CA ASP A 69 8.03 -10.92 3.35
C ASP A 69 7.41 -9.81 4.23
N LEU A 70 6.70 -8.86 3.62
CA LEU A 70 5.99 -7.79 4.33
C LEU A 70 4.90 -8.36 5.24
N SER A 71 4.06 -9.28 4.75
CA SER A 71 2.99 -9.91 5.55
C SER A 71 3.58 -10.63 6.77
N LYS A 72 4.64 -11.43 6.57
CA LYS A 72 5.31 -12.14 7.66
C LYS A 72 5.92 -11.17 8.68
N TRP A 73 6.54 -10.10 8.20
CA TRP A 73 7.11 -9.07 9.06
C TRP A 73 6.03 -8.32 9.85
N GLU A 74 4.91 -7.96 9.22
CA GLU A 74 3.77 -7.29 9.85
C GLU A 74 3.15 -8.19 10.94
N GLU A 75 2.88 -9.45 10.64
CA GLU A 75 2.36 -10.44 11.59
C GLU A 75 3.29 -10.63 12.79
N THR A 76 4.60 -10.75 12.54
CA THR A 76 5.62 -10.88 13.60
C THR A 76 5.67 -9.62 14.45
N ARG A 77 5.66 -8.44 13.82
CA ARG A 77 5.73 -7.14 14.50
C ARG A 77 4.50 -6.89 15.36
N GLU A 78 3.32 -7.23 14.86
CA GLU A 78 2.07 -7.08 15.63
C GLU A 78 2.01 -8.04 16.82
N SER A 79 2.48 -9.28 16.63
CA SER A 79 2.56 -10.27 17.71
C SER A 79 3.51 -9.81 18.82
N GLU A 80 4.69 -9.32 18.45
CA GLU A 80 5.68 -8.77 19.38
C GLU A 80 5.19 -7.50 20.07
N ARG A 81 4.48 -6.62 19.34
CA ARG A 81 3.86 -5.42 19.93
C ARG A 81 2.83 -5.79 20.97
N LYS A 82 1.91 -6.70 20.67
CA LYS A 82 0.90 -7.18 21.64
C LYS A 82 1.58 -7.78 22.86
N ARG A 83 2.64 -8.59 22.68
CA ARG A 83 3.44 -9.16 23.77
C ARG A 83 4.05 -8.08 24.67
N LEU A 84 4.64 -7.03 24.10
CA LEU A 84 5.21 -5.91 24.86
C LEU A 84 4.14 -5.13 25.63
N LEU A 85 2.98 -4.89 25.01
CA LEU A 85 1.85 -4.21 25.67
C LEU A 85 1.31 -5.02 26.85
N LEU A 86 1.23 -6.35 26.73
CA LEU A 86 0.82 -7.24 27.81
C LEU A 86 1.80 -7.23 28.98
N GLN A 87 3.11 -7.29 28.72
CA GLN A 87 4.13 -7.17 29.77
C GLN A 87 4.06 -5.82 30.49
N GLU A 88 3.81 -4.74 29.75
CA GLU A 88 3.63 -3.42 30.35
C GLU A 88 2.33 -3.33 31.16
N ALA A 89 1.25 -3.98 30.71
CA ALA A 89 -0.01 -4.07 31.43
C ALA A 89 0.16 -4.82 32.78
N GLU A 90 0.82 -5.98 32.79
CA GLU A 90 1.10 -6.78 34.00
C GLU A 90 1.92 -5.98 35.03
N THR A 91 2.98 -5.29 34.59
CA THR A 91 3.81 -4.47 35.49
C THR A 91 3.05 -3.29 36.09
N LYS A 92 2.11 -2.69 35.34
CA LYS A 92 1.23 -1.61 35.82
C LYS A 92 0.17 -2.10 36.79
N GLN A 93 -0.37 -3.30 36.57
CA GLN A 93 -1.35 -3.94 37.46
C GLN A 93 -0.69 -4.34 38.80
N GLY A 94 0.49 -4.96 38.75
CA GLY A 94 1.25 -5.35 39.95
C GLY A 94 1.88 -4.19 40.74
N GLY A 95 1.93 -2.98 40.15
CA GLY A 95 2.51 -1.78 40.76
C GLY A 95 1.63 -1.05 41.80
N GLY A 96 0.50 -1.66 42.20
CA GLY A 96 -0.42 -1.15 43.22
C GLY A 96 0.01 -1.36 44.68
N GLY A 97 1.21 -1.89 44.94
CA GLY A 97 1.78 -2.11 46.29
C GLY A 97 3.15 -1.45 46.48
N LEU A 98 3.40 -0.91 47.68
CA LEU A 98 4.51 -0.02 48.07
C LEU A 98 5.92 -0.66 48.07
N THR A 99 6.94 0.22 47.97
CA THR A 99 8.38 0.10 48.34
C THR A 99 9.28 -0.98 47.74
N ASN A 100 10.24 -0.58 46.90
CA ASN A 100 11.68 -0.68 47.22
C ASN A 100 12.55 0.07 46.20
N ALA A 101 13.44 0.92 46.72
CA ALA A 101 14.46 1.62 45.93
C ALA A 101 15.49 0.62 45.38
N ASN A 102 16.11 0.96 44.24
CA ASN A 102 17.21 0.24 43.57
C ASN A 102 16.84 -0.82 42.52
N LYS A 103 15.84 -0.54 41.66
CA LYS A 103 15.77 -1.14 40.32
C LYS A 103 15.76 -0.07 39.23
N PRO A 104 16.40 -0.30 38.06
CA PRO A 104 16.51 0.67 36.95
C PRO A 104 15.16 0.97 36.26
N GLY A 105 14.05 0.41 36.72
CA GLY A 105 12.69 0.76 36.31
C GLY A 105 12.12 2.03 36.98
N ASN A 106 12.83 2.64 37.93
CA ASN A 106 12.36 3.81 38.67
C ASN A 106 12.37 5.13 37.87
N PHE A 107 12.95 5.15 36.66
CA PHE A 107 12.98 6.36 35.83
C PHE A 107 11.59 6.77 35.34
N PHE A 108 10.78 5.79 34.91
CA PHE A 108 9.45 6.06 34.35
C PHE A 108 8.46 6.54 35.42
N ARG A 109 8.54 5.99 36.64
CA ARG A 109 7.73 6.44 37.79
C ARG A 109 8.14 7.84 38.25
N ARG A 110 9.44 8.16 38.26
CA ARG A 110 9.95 9.50 38.60
C ARG A 110 9.59 10.55 37.55
N TRP A 111 9.50 10.16 36.28
CA TRP A 111 9.01 11.01 35.19
C TRP A 111 7.50 11.25 35.28
N MET A 112 6.70 10.25 35.62
CA MET A 112 5.25 10.41 35.87
C MET A 112 4.94 11.18 37.17
N SER A 113 5.78 11.07 38.21
CA SER A 113 5.60 11.78 39.49
C SER A 113 6.17 13.19 39.52
N ARG A 114 6.93 13.62 38.51
CA ARG A 114 7.19 15.05 38.27
C ARG A 114 6.11 15.58 37.34
N LYS A 115 4.98 15.96 37.94
CA LYS A 115 4.06 16.93 37.36
C LYS A 115 4.83 18.25 37.23
N ASN A 116 5.64 18.36 36.18
CA ASN A 116 6.26 19.61 35.78
C ASN A 116 5.24 20.25 34.84
N ASP A 117 4.65 21.38 35.26
CA ASP A 117 3.53 22.06 34.61
C ASP A 117 3.84 22.65 33.21
N ASN A 118 4.97 22.25 32.59
CA ASN A 118 5.49 22.79 31.33
C ASN A 118 5.68 21.75 30.21
N VAL A 119 5.12 20.54 30.32
CA VAL A 119 5.15 19.55 29.21
C VAL A 119 3.79 19.55 28.52
N GLU A 120 3.76 19.89 27.24
CA GLU A 120 2.55 19.89 26.42
C GLU A 120 1.78 18.55 26.57
N PRO A 121 0.45 18.59 26.75
CA PRO A 121 -0.36 17.38 26.85
C PRO A 121 -0.17 16.49 25.62
N GLY A 122 0.55 15.37 25.77
CA GLY A 122 0.73 14.36 24.71
C GLY A 122 2.18 14.02 24.35
N VAL A 123 3.16 14.86 24.68
CA VAL A 123 4.60 14.60 24.39
C VAL A 123 5.05 13.30 25.05
N GLY A 124 4.61 13.06 26.28
CA GLY A 124 4.93 11.86 27.02
C GLY A 124 4.37 10.56 26.41
N LYS A 125 3.15 10.62 25.88
CA LYS A 125 2.52 9.49 25.18
C LYS A 125 3.25 9.19 23.86
N TRP A 126 3.59 10.22 23.10
CA TRP A 126 4.34 10.09 21.85
C TRP A 126 5.75 9.51 22.08
N VAL A 127 6.49 9.99 23.08
CA VAL A 127 7.80 9.44 23.44
C VAL A 127 7.69 7.96 23.85
N SER A 128 6.65 7.60 24.61
CA SER A 128 6.39 6.22 25.01
C SER A 128 6.12 5.33 23.79
N TYR A 129 5.28 5.78 22.85
CA TYR A 129 5.03 5.11 21.58
C TYR A 129 6.32 4.93 20.77
N LEU A 130 7.12 5.98 20.60
CA LEU A 130 8.39 5.91 19.86
C LEU A 130 9.40 4.96 20.51
N ASN A 131 9.46 4.90 21.84
CA ASN A 131 10.33 3.96 22.53
C ASN A 131 9.89 2.50 22.30
N ARG A 132 8.58 2.23 22.24
CA ARG A 132 8.04 0.91 21.85
C ARG A 132 8.39 0.59 20.40
N GLU A 133 8.19 1.52 19.48
CA GLU A 133 8.55 1.34 18.07
C GLU A 133 10.04 1.04 17.89
N ARG A 134 10.93 1.77 18.60
CA ARG A 134 12.37 1.50 18.58
C ARG A 134 12.71 0.11 19.13
N LYS A 135 12.05 -0.32 20.21
CA LYS A 135 12.24 -1.66 20.77
C LYS A 135 11.76 -2.74 19.79
N LEU A 136 10.64 -2.51 19.12
CA LEU A 136 10.12 -3.40 18.08
C LEU A 136 11.06 -3.51 16.89
N ASP A 137 11.61 -2.39 16.42
CA ASP A 137 12.61 -2.38 15.35
C ASP A 137 13.86 -3.20 15.72
N SER A 138 14.26 -3.18 17.00
CA SER A 138 15.38 -3.99 17.51
C SER A 138 15.05 -5.49 17.60
N LEU A 139 13.80 -5.87 17.81
CA LEU A 139 13.39 -7.27 18.02
C LEU A 139 13.03 -7.98 16.70
N VAL A 140 12.28 -7.28 15.85
CA VAL A 140 11.69 -7.82 14.61
C VAL A 140 12.57 -7.51 13.39
N GLY A 141 13.46 -6.53 13.53
CA GLY A 141 14.29 -6.05 12.44
C GLY A 141 13.56 -5.04 11.56
N LYS A 142 14.27 -4.59 10.51
CA LYS A 142 13.80 -3.53 9.62
C LYS A 142 12.68 -4.04 8.70
N ARG A 143 11.74 -3.15 8.39
CA ARG A 143 10.70 -3.40 7.38
C ARG A 143 11.37 -3.79 6.05
N PRO A 144 10.85 -4.81 5.33
CA PRO A 144 11.30 -5.11 3.99
C PRO A 144 11.28 -3.86 3.11
N LYS A 145 12.30 -3.71 2.27
CA LYS A 145 12.39 -2.58 1.33
C LYS A 145 11.61 -2.93 0.06
N THR A 146 10.85 -1.97 -0.44
CA THR A 146 10.19 -2.08 -1.74
C THR A 146 11.26 -2.24 -2.84
N PRO A 147 11.10 -3.20 -3.76
CA PRO A 147 12.00 -3.34 -4.90
C PRO A 147 11.91 -2.09 -5.79
N GLN A 148 12.98 -1.80 -6.53
CA GLN A 148 13.01 -0.65 -7.44
C GLN A 148 12.14 -0.94 -8.67
N SER A 149 11.19 -0.05 -8.94
CA SER A 149 10.32 -0.16 -10.11
C SER A 149 11.10 0.15 -11.41
N PRO A 150 10.83 -0.59 -12.51
CA PRO A 150 11.30 -0.21 -13.83
C PRO A 150 10.87 1.23 -14.18
N LYS A 151 11.67 1.92 -14.99
CA LYS A 151 11.31 3.26 -15.47
C LYS A 151 10.14 3.17 -16.44
N GLY A 152 9.14 4.03 -16.27
CA GLY A 152 8.05 4.16 -17.22
C GLY A 152 8.50 4.79 -18.55
N LEU A 153 7.63 4.68 -19.57
CA LEU A 153 7.84 5.25 -20.89
C LEU A 153 6.79 6.33 -21.17
N TYR A 154 7.23 7.44 -21.76
CA TYR A 154 6.35 8.51 -22.24
C TYR A 154 6.48 8.61 -23.77
N ILE A 155 5.43 8.19 -24.47
CA ILE A 155 5.42 8.15 -25.95
C ILE A 155 4.82 9.47 -26.46
N TYR A 156 5.61 10.22 -27.24
CA TYR A 156 5.19 11.49 -27.84
C TYR A 156 5.51 11.53 -29.35
N GLY A 157 4.82 12.40 -30.09
CA GLY A 157 4.95 12.51 -31.54
C GLY A 157 3.72 13.15 -32.18
N ASN A 158 3.79 13.41 -33.49
CA ASN A 158 2.73 14.06 -34.26
C ASN A 158 1.42 13.26 -34.29
N VAL A 159 0.31 13.92 -34.66
CA VAL A 159 -0.97 13.24 -34.91
C VAL A 159 -0.77 12.19 -36.01
N GLY A 160 -1.33 10.99 -35.82
CA GLY A 160 -1.18 9.89 -36.77
C GLY A 160 0.14 9.10 -36.67
N SER A 161 1.06 9.44 -35.76
CA SER A 161 2.36 8.75 -35.62
C SER A 161 2.31 7.35 -34.98
N GLY A 162 1.14 6.72 -34.89
CA GLY A 162 1.01 5.35 -34.36
C GLY A 162 1.17 5.18 -32.83
N LYS A 163 1.17 6.26 -32.03
CA LYS A 163 1.36 6.17 -30.56
C LYS A 163 0.35 5.25 -29.88
N THR A 164 -0.94 5.43 -30.20
CA THR A 164 -2.02 4.62 -29.63
C THR A 164 -1.85 3.15 -30.02
N MET A 165 -1.49 2.85 -31.26
CA MET A 165 -1.22 1.49 -31.71
C MET A 165 -0.07 0.83 -30.92
N LEU A 166 1.04 1.54 -30.71
CA LEU A 166 2.17 1.04 -29.91
C LEU A 166 1.76 0.81 -28.45
N MET A 167 0.95 1.71 -27.89
CA MET A 167 0.41 1.58 -26.54
C MET A 167 -0.56 0.40 -26.41
N ASP A 168 -1.45 0.20 -27.39
CA ASP A 168 -2.40 -0.91 -27.47
C ASP A 168 -1.66 -2.25 -27.49
N MET A 169 -0.63 -2.33 -28.34
CA MET A 169 0.24 -3.49 -28.49
C MET A 169 0.94 -3.84 -27.16
N PHE A 170 1.55 -2.85 -26.51
CA PHE A 170 2.19 -3.06 -25.21
C PHE A 170 1.18 -3.45 -24.12
N TYR A 171 0.05 -2.75 -24.02
CA TYR A 171 -0.98 -3.07 -23.04
C TYR A 171 -1.63 -4.45 -23.28
N ALA A 172 -1.64 -4.93 -24.52
CA ALA A 172 -2.04 -6.29 -24.82
C ALA A 172 -0.98 -7.31 -24.35
N ALA A 173 0.31 -7.01 -24.55
CA ALA A 173 1.42 -7.88 -24.15
C ALA A 173 1.62 -7.99 -22.63
N THR A 174 1.20 -6.98 -21.84
CA THR A 174 1.24 -7.07 -20.36
C THR A 174 0.22 -8.03 -19.78
N GLU A 175 -0.72 -8.55 -20.57
CA GLU A 175 -1.69 -9.54 -20.11
C GLU A 175 -1.00 -10.85 -19.73
N GLY A 176 -1.26 -11.34 -18.53
CA GLY A 176 -0.61 -12.53 -17.99
C GLY A 176 0.77 -12.26 -17.40
N VAL A 177 1.38 -11.10 -17.67
CA VAL A 177 2.64 -10.68 -17.06
C VAL A 177 2.40 -9.93 -15.74
N VAL A 178 1.56 -8.89 -15.77
CA VAL A 178 1.22 -8.08 -14.59
C VAL A 178 -0.22 -8.33 -14.21
N GLN A 179 -0.48 -8.66 -12.94
CA GLN A 179 -1.85 -8.95 -12.48
C GLN A 179 -2.73 -7.71 -12.44
N HIS A 180 -2.20 -6.59 -11.92
CA HIS A 180 -2.95 -5.36 -11.74
C HIS A 180 -2.64 -4.37 -12.87
N ARG A 181 -3.59 -4.18 -13.77
CA ARG A 181 -3.42 -3.36 -14.98
C ARG A 181 -4.59 -2.42 -15.13
N ARG A 182 -4.33 -1.11 -15.22
CA ARG A 182 -5.37 -0.13 -15.57
C ARG A 182 -4.90 0.75 -16.71
N ARG A 183 -5.82 1.02 -17.63
CA ARG A 183 -5.64 1.96 -18.72
C ARG A 183 -6.75 2.98 -18.65
N LEU A 184 -6.41 4.26 -18.55
CA LEU A 184 -7.32 5.35 -18.24
C LEU A 184 -6.90 6.61 -18.97
N HIS A 185 -7.84 7.52 -19.23
CA HIS A 185 -7.47 8.88 -19.56
C HIS A 185 -6.98 9.62 -18.30
N PHE A 186 -5.98 10.50 -18.46
CA PHE A 186 -5.36 11.16 -17.30
C PHE A 186 -6.39 11.92 -16.44
N HIS A 187 -7.29 12.67 -17.08
CA HIS A 187 -8.33 13.44 -16.38
C HIS A 187 -9.34 12.55 -15.64
N GLU A 188 -9.72 11.42 -16.23
CA GLU A 188 -10.62 10.46 -15.59
C GLU A 188 -9.97 9.85 -14.35
N ALA A 189 -8.68 9.50 -14.43
CA ALA A 189 -7.92 8.99 -13.31
C ALA A 189 -7.83 10.02 -12.16
N MET A 190 -7.58 11.29 -12.49
CA MET A 190 -7.53 12.35 -11.48
C MET A 190 -8.88 12.52 -10.76
N LEU A 191 -9.99 12.53 -11.50
CA LEU A 191 -11.33 12.60 -10.90
C LEU A 191 -11.61 11.40 -9.99
N GLU A 192 -11.26 10.18 -10.42
CA GLU A 192 -11.44 8.98 -9.61
C GLU A 192 -10.60 9.02 -8.32
N ILE A 193 -9.34 9.46 -8.41
CA ILE A 193 -8.45 9.61 -7.24
C ILE A 193 -9.04 10.62 -6.24
N HIS A 194 -9.51 11.78 -6.72
CA HIS A 194 -10.14 12.80 -5.87
C HIS A 194 -11.41 12.27 -5.19
N ASP A 195 -12.27 11.56 -5.93
CA ASP A 195 -13.48 10.95 -5.39
C ASP A 195 -13.16 9.89 -4.32
N LEU A 196 -12.13 9.06 -4.55
CA LEU A 196 -11.66 8.07 -3.58
C LEU A 196 -11.12 8.72 -2.30
N MET A 197 -10.35 9.81 -2.43
CA MET A 197 -9.89 10.60 -1.29
C MET A 197 -11.06 11.13 -0.47
N HIS A 198 -12.04 11.77 -1.11
CA HIS A 198 -13.22 12.31 -0.42
C HIS A 198 -14.04 11.23 0.28
N LYS A 199 -14.28 10.09 -0.38
CA LYS A 199 -15.00 8.95 0.22
C LYS A 199 -14.28 8.40 1.45
N LEU A 200 -12.96 8.24 1.35
CA LEU A 200 -12.16 7.76 2.47
C LEU A 200 -12.18 8.76 3.63
N TRP A 201 -11.97 10.06 3.41
CA TRP A 201 -12.08 11.06 4.47
C TRP A 201 -13.44 11.05 5.16
N LYS A 202 -14.54 10.98 4.41
CA LYS A 202 -15.89 10.92 4.99
C LYS A 202 -16.10 9.65 5.82
N SER A 203 -15.61 8.50 5.35
CA SER A 203 -15.69 7.25 6.12
C SER A 203 -14.91 7.32 7.43
N GLN A 204 -13.77 8.03 7.44
CA GLN A 204 -12.95 8.19 8.65
C GLN A 204 -13.66 9.01 9.73
N GLU A 205 -14.38 10.06 9.36
CA GLU A 205 -15.17 10.86 10.31
C GLU A 205 -16.29 10.04 10.95
N LEU A 206 -16.95 9.19 10.17
CA LEU A 206 -17.99 8.28 10.64
C LEU A 206 -17.43 7.14 11.51
N GLU A 207 -16.22 6.67 11.26
CA GLU A 207 -15.61 5.64 12.11
C GLU A 207 -15.12 6.20 13.45
N LYS A 208 -14.69 7.47 13.52
CA LYS A 208 -14.32 8.12 14.79
C LYS A 208 -15.48 8.12 15.81
N SER A 209 -16.74 8.18 15.37
CA SER A 209 -17.90 8.12 16.26
C SER A 209 -18.30 6.70 16.69
N ASN A 210 -17.97 5.67 15.90
CA ASN A 210 -18.35 4.26 16.14
C ASN A 210 -17.25 3.40 16.78
N GLN A 211 -16.12 3.99 17.18
CA GLN A 211 -14.92 3.33 17.72
C GLN A 211 -15.06 2.71 19.13
N SER A 212 -16.27 2.54 19.66
CA SER A 212 -16.52 1.87 20.94
C SER A 212 -16.48 0.34 20.86
N SER A 213 -16.55 -0.26 19.65
CA SER A 213 -16.64 -1.72 19.44
C SER A 213 -15.39 -2.40 18.85
N ILE A 214 -14.24 -1.72 18.69
CA ILE A 214 -13.20 -2.23 17.76
C ILE A 214 -12.12 -3.10 18.42
N PHE A 215 -12.04 -3.18 19.75
CA PHE A 215 -10.94 -3.89 20.42
C PHE A 215 -11.41 -5.13 21.20
N ASP A 216 -12.13 -6.03 20.53
CA ASP A 216 -12.62 -7.30 21.09
C ASP A 216 -11.52 -8.11 21.79
N TRP A 217 -10.29 -8.07 21.25
CA TRP A 217 -9.16 -8.78 21.85
C TRP A 217 -8.74 -8.20 23.21
N VAL A 218 -8.95 -6.91 23.46
CA VAL A 218 -8.64 -6.24 24.74
C VAL A 218 -9.72 -6.55 25.79
N VAL A 219 -10.98 -6.66 25.35
CA VAL A 219 -12.14 -6.91 26.23
C VAL A 219 -11.97 -8.23 26.99
N ASN A 220 -11.49 -9.27 26.30
CA ASN A 220 -11.34 -10.63 26.83
C ASN A 220 -10.09 -10.84 27.71
N LEU A 221 -9.25 -9.82 27.92
CA LEU A 221 -8.03 -9.96 28.73
C LEU A 221 -8.33 -9.99 30.24
N PRO A 222 -7.53 -10.70 31.06
CA PRO A 222 -7.69 -10.75 32.52
C PRO A 222 -7.12 -9.51 33.24
N PHE A 223 -7.37 -8.31 32.71
CA PHE A 223 -6.95 -7.04 33.32
C PHE A 223 -8.12 -6.26 33.90
N ASP A 224 -7.84 -5.42 34.90
CA ASP A 224 -8.79 -4.47 35.45
C ASP A 224 -9.10 -3.32 34.47
N THR A 225 -10.25 -2.67 34.69
CA THR A 225 -10.86 -1.73 33.74
C THR A 225 -9.94 -0.58 33.35
N ARG A 226 -9.10 -0.10 34.27
CA ARG A 226 -8.13 0.98 34.01
C ARG A 226 -7.05 0.58 33.00
N ILE A 227 -6.52 -0.64 33.12
CA ILE A 227 -5.49 -1.16 32.22
C ILE A 227 -6.08 -1.48 30.85
N LYS A 228 -7.31 -2.01 30.81
CA LYS A 228 -8.06 -2.20 29.55
C LYS A 228 -8.31 -0.88 28.82
N GLN A 229 -8.72 0.18 29.54
CA GLN A 229 -8.88 1.52 28.97
C GLN A 229 -7.56 2.04 28.40
N TRP A 230 -6.46 1.89 29.13
CA TRP A 230 -5.14 2.27 28.64
C TRP A 230 -4.74 1.51 27.35
N LEU A 231 -4.97 0.19 27.28
CA LEU A 231 -4.70 -0.61 26.07
C LEU A 231 -5.54 -0.14 24.87
N VAL A 232 -6.82 0.17 25.08
CA VAL A 232 -7.70 0.75 24.06
C VAL A 232 -7.15 2.09 23.57
N GLU A 233 -6.70 2.95 24.49
CA GLU A 233 -6.12 4.26 24.14
C GLU A 233 -4.79 4.17 23.36
N GLU A 234 -3.99 3.14 23.59
CA GLU A 234 -2.76 2.87 22.82
C GLU A 234 -3.08 2.37 21.40
N GLU A 235 -4.11 1.54 21.25
CA GLU A 235 -4.55 1.09 19.93
C GLU A 235 -5.18 2.22 19.10
N ARG A 236 -6.00 3.06 19.73
CA ARG A 236 -6.51 4.27 19.10
C ARG A 236 -5.39 5.18 18.62
N TYR A 237 -4.35 5.34 19.45
CA TYR A 237 -3.19 6.15 19.08
C TYR A 237 -2.43 5.60 17.87
N LYS A 238 -2.22 4.27 17.79
CA LYS A 238 -1.64 3.61 16.60
C LYS A 238 -2.48 3.90 15.36
N GLN A 239 -3.80 3.74 15.47
CA GLN A 239 -4.71 4.03 14.37
C GLN A 239 -4.57 5.49 13.93
N GLU A 240 -4.72 6.45 14.84
CA GLU A 240 -4.57 7.89 14.55
C GLU A 240 -3.25 8.21 13.82
N MET A 241 -2.13 7.62 14.23
CA MET A 241 -0.85 7.83 13.57
C MET A 241 -0.81 7.23 12.16
N ASN A 242 -1.42 6.06 11.95
CA ASN A 242 -1.50 5.43 10.64
C ASN A 242 -2.44 6.21 9.69
N MET A 243 -3.51 6.79 10.23
CA MET A 243 -4.53 7.53 9.48
C MET A 243 -4.07 8.89 8.95
N LYS A 244 -2.91 9.41 9.39
CA LYS A 244 -2.38 10.70 8.92
C LYS A 244 -1.99 10.70 7.44
N ASN A 245 -1.79 9.53 6.83
CA ASN A 245 -1.48 9.43 5.42
C ASN A 245 -2.55 8.61 4.68
N ILE A 246 -3.44 9.30 3.99
CA ILE A 246 -4.54 8.68 3.24
C ILE A 246 -4.11 8.13 1.88
N LEU A 247 -2.98 8.61 1.35
CA LEU A 247 -2.54 8.31 -0.01
C LEU A 247 -2.28 6.81 -0.23
N PRO A 248 -1.68 6.04 0.70
CA PRO A 248 -1.56 4.60 0.56
C PRO A 248 -2.92 3.90 0.43
N ALA A 249 -3.90 4.27 1.25
CA ALA A 249 -5.24 3.67 1.20
C ALA A 249 -5.99 4.02 -0.09
N VAL A 250 -5.78 5.23 -0.62
CA VAL A 250 -6.31 5.64 -1.93
C VAL A 250 -5.63 4.84 -3.03
N ALA A 251 -4.30 4.73 -3.00
CA ALA A 251 -3.52 3.99 -3.97
C ALA A 251 -3.90 2.50 -4.00
N ASP A 252 -4.06 1.86 -2.84
CA ASP A 252 -4.51 0.47 -2.76
C ASP A 252 -5.88 0.30 -3.41
N LYS A 253 -6.84 1.18 -3.11
CA LYS A 253 -8.18 1.13 -3.73
C LYS A 253 -8.18 1.46 -5.23
N PHE A 254 -7.27 2.32 -5.66
CA PHE A 254 -7.18 2.78 -7.05
C PHE A 254 -6.43 1.77 -7.93
N LEU A 255 -5.40 1.09 -7.41
CA LEU A 255 -4.53 0.21 -8.17
C LEU A 255 -4.95 -1.26 -8.09
N VAL A 256 -5.41 -1.71 -6.93
CA VAL A 256 -5.75 -3.11 -6.66
C VAL A 256 -7.27 -3.24 -6.70
N ASP A 257 -7.78 -3.85 -7.76
CA ASP A 257 -9.21 -4.08 -7.89
C ASP A 257 -9.70 -4.95 -6.73
N ILE A 258 -10.79 -4.52 -6.09
CA ILE A 258 -11.28 -4.99 -4.76
C ILE A 258 -11.57 -6.51 -4.74
N GLN A 259 -11.68 -7.15 -5.90
CA GLN A 259 -12.13 -8.53 -6.05
C GLN A 259 -11.01 -9.58 -5.91
N GLY A 260 -9.73 -9.20 -5.86
CA GLY A 260 -8.65 -10.16 -5.72
C GLY A 260 -7.56 -9.69 -4.76
N ARG A 261 -7.38 -10.40 -3.64
CA ARG A 261 -6.17 -10.33 -2.79
C ARG A 261 -4.92 -10.85 -3.53
N LYS A 262 -4.72 -10.45 -4.78
CA LYS A 262 -3.58 -10.86 -5.58
C LYS A 262 -2.42 -9.94 -5.22
N LYS A 263 -1.33 -10.53 -4.75
CA LYS A 263 -0.04 -9.85 -4.57
C LYS A 263 0.60 -9.72 -5.95
N GLY A 264 1.38 -8.66 -6.19
CA GLY A 264 2.04 -8.44 -7.47
C GLY A 264 2.32 -6.96 -7.73
N ALA A 265 2.92 -6.65 -8.87
CA ALA A 265 3.09 -5.28 -9.33
C ALA A 265 1.78 -4.75 -9.93
N ALA A 266 1.74 -3.43 -10.08
CA ALA A 266 0.67 -2.74 -10.78
C ALA A 266 1.24 -1.91 -11.92
N ILE A 267 0.53 -1.88 -13.05
CA ILE A 267 0.85 -1.04 -14.20
C ILE A 267 -0.30 -0.09 -14.50
N LEU A 268 0.05 1.18 -14.65
CA LEU A 268 -0.84 2.24 -15.11
C LEU A 268 -0.44 2.69 -16.50
N CYS A 269 -1.44 2.77 -17.37
CA CYS A 269 -1.33 3.20 -18.74
C CYS A 269 -2.23 4.41 -18.94
N PHE A 270 -1.68 5.55 -19.35
CA PHE A 270 -2.47 6.76 -19.58
C PHE A 270 -2.63 7.03 -21.06
N ASP A 271 -3.88 7.12 -21.52
CA ASP A 271 -4.20 7.65 -22.84
C ASP A 271 -4.40 9.16 -22.72
N GLU A 272 -3.59 9.94 -23.45
CA GLU A 272 -3.68 11.40 -23.55
C GLU A 272 -3.40 12.17 -22.24
N ILE A 273 -2.24 12.84 -22.18
CA ILE A 273 -1.82 13.72 -21.07
C ILE A 273 -1.88 15.21 -21.51
N GLN A 274 -2.58 15.51 -22.61
CA GLN A 274 -2.69 16.88 -23.14
C GLN A 274 -3.59 17.76 -22.28
#